data_AF-A0A0F9TG24-F1
#
_entry.id   AF-A0A0F9TG24-F1
#
_cell.length_a   1.000
_cell.length_b   1.000
_cell.length_c   1.000
_cell.angle_alpha   90.00
_cell.angle_beta   90.00
_cell.angle_gamma   90.00
#
_symmetry.space_group_name_H-M   'P 1'
#
loop_
_entity.id
_entity.type
_entity.pdbx_description
1 polymer ?
#
loop_
_entity_poly.entity_id
_entity_poly.type
_entity_poly.pdbx_seq_one_letter_code
_entity_poly.pdbx_strand_id
1 'polypeptide(L)'
;MEKRRPRVGDVVVFHDPKGTPHNALIKCVFDCQRVVTDDKGDPVEDTEGLGKFKMEDYPADDLTNLPLVNMVHVSGDKERQDSCGRQTEIVTSVQHKVSSAVHGFYWRFSWEEPNPYRAPSDV
;
A
#
# COMPACT_ATOMS: atom_id res chain seq x y z
N MET A 1 13.81 -12.42 -6.49
CA MET A 1 13.56 -10.97 -6.46
C MET A 1 13.76 -10.48 -5.05
N GLU A 2 14.38 -9.31 -4.89
CA GLU A 2 14.73 -8.75 -3.59
C GLU A 2 13.47 -8.18 -2.92
N LYS A 3 13.20 -8.60 -1.68
CA LYS A 3 12.15 -7.99 -0.86
C LYS A 3 12.56 -6.55 -0.56
N ARG A 4 11.67 -5.61 -0.84
CA ARG A 4 11.95 -4.18 -0.70
C ARG A 4 10.69 -3.41 -0.37
N ARG A 5 10.89 -2.20 0.16
CA ARG A 5 9.81 -1.21 0.31
C ARG A 5 9.28 -0.72 -1.05
N PRO A 6 7.98 -0.37 -1.13
CA PRO A 6 7.41 0.24 -2.31
C PRO A 6 7.99 1.63 -2.54
N ARG A 7 8.04 2.04 -3.80
CA ARG A 7 8.50 3.35 -4.25
C ARG A 7 7.53 3.93 -5.26
N VAL A 8 7.50 5.26 -5.37
CA VAL A 8 6.79 5.93 -6.47
C VAL A 8 7.33 5.41 -7.80
N GLY A 9 6.44 5.09 -8.73
CA GLY A 9 6.77 4.50 -10.02
C GLY A 9 6.81 2.97 -10.05
N ASP A 10 6.70 2.30 -8.90
CA ASP A 10 6.56 0.84 -8.90
C ASP A 10 5.24 0.40 -9.53
N VAL A 11 5.30 -0.71 -10.28
CA VAL A 11 4.12 -1.42 -10.76
C VAL A 11 3.79 -2.53 -9.75
N VAL A 12 2.56 -2.48 -9.23
CA VAL A 12 2.03 -3.43 -8.25
C VAL A 12 0.70 -4.00 -8.73
N VAL A 13 0.22 -5.03 -8.03
CA VAL A 13 -1.11 -5.60 -8.25
C VAL A 13 -2.06 -5.04 -7.19
N PHE A 14 -3.02 -4.27 -7.66
CA PHE A 14 -4.15 -3.77 -6.88
C PHE A 14 -5.30 -4.76 -6.95
N HIS A 15 -5.98 -5.02 -5.83
CA HIS A 15 -7.20 -5.82 -5.80
C HIS A 15 -8.37 -4.91 -5.43
N ASP A 16 -9.39 -4.93 -6.30
CA ASP A 16 -10.64 -4.21 -6.04
C ASP A 16 -11.52 -4.98 -5.02
N PRO A 17 -12.66 -4.42 -4.56
CA PRO A 17 -13.52 -5.07 -3.57
C PRO A 17 -14.17 -6.37 -4.06
N LYS A 18 -14.12 -6.65 -5.36
CA LYS A 18 -14.57 -7.92 -5.95
C LYS A 18 -13.44 -8.95 -6.00
N GLY A 19 -12.23 -8.57 -5.60
CA GLY A 19 -11.02 -9.40 -5.71
C GLY A 19 -10.43 -9.43 -7.11
N THR A 20 -10.85 -8.54 -8.02
CA THR A 20 -10.28 -8.50 -9.37
C THR A 20 -8.89 -7.84 -9.30
N PRO A 21 -7.84 -8.50 -9.82
CA PRO A 21 -6.51 -7.91 -9.86
C PRO A 21 -6.37 -6.90 -11.01
N HIS A 22 -5.73 -5.78 -10.72
CA HIS A 22 -5.41 -4.70 -11.66
C HIS A 22 -3.93 -4.35 -11.57
N ASN A 23 -3.27 -4.15 -12.71
CA ASN A 23 -1.95 -3.54 -12.71
C ASN A 23 -2.09 -2.06 -12.33
N ALA A 24 -1.36 -1.62 -11.32
CA ALA A 24 -1.43 -0.27 -10.81
C ALA A 24 -0.03 0.33 -10.65
N LEU A 25 0.07 1.64 -10.87
CA LEU A 25 1.29 2.41 -10.70
C LEU A 25 1.22 3.18 -9.38
N ILE A 26 2.22 3.04 -8.52
CA ILE A 26 2.31 3.81 -7.28
C ILE A 26 2.61 5.28 -7.60
N LYS A 27 1.70 6.17 -7.17
CA LYS A 27 1.83 7.64 -7.31
C LYS A 27 2.33 8.30 -6.04
N CYS A 28 2.01 7.75 -4.87
CA CYS A 28 2.43 8.27 -3.57
C CYS A 28 2.67 7.12 -2.59
N VAL A 29 3.63 7.28 -1.71
CA VAL A 29 3.90 6.38 -0.58
C VAL A 29 3.76 7.19 0.70
N PHE A 30 2.83 6.80 1.57
CA PHE A 30 2.67 7.43 2.88
C PHE A 30 3.64 6.77 3.84
N ASP A 31 4.85 7.31 3.93
CA ASP A 31 5.79 6.88 4.95
C ASP A 31 5.24 7.32 6.31
N CYS A 32 4.71 6.38 7.09
CA CYS A 32 4.39 6.64 8.48
C CYS A 32 5.73 6.76 9.20
N GLN A 33 6.17 8.00 9.44
CA GLN A 33 7.21 8.26 10.43
C GLN A 33 6.79 7.54 11.71
N ARG A 34 7.57 6.55 12.13
CA ARG A 34 7.32 5.89 13.41
C ARG A 34 7.60 6.94 14.48
N VAL A 35 6.68 7.12 15.44
CA VAL A 35 6.95 7.91 16.65
C VAL A 35 8.20 7.30 17.29
N VAL A 36 9.28 8.08 17.34
CA VAL A 36 10.49 7.69 18.06
C VAL A 36 10.10 7.65 19.53
N THR A 37 10.24 6.50 20.15
CA THR A 37 10.05 6.34 21.59
C THR A 37 11.41 6.15 22.24
N ASP A 38 11.60 6.69 23.43
CA ASP A 38 12.80 6.40 24.23
C ASP A 38 12.78 4.95 24.77
N ASP A 39 13.81 4.59 25.55
CA ASP A 39 13.93 3.26 26.18
C ASP A 39 12.78 2.95 27.16
N LYS A 40 11.94 3.93 27.50
CA LYS A 40 10.78 3.79 28.38
C LYS A 40 9.47 3.71 27.61
N GLY A 41 9.50 3.89 26.28
CA GLY A 41 8.33 3.91 25.42
C GLY A 41 7.67 5.28 25.30
N ASP A 42 8.30 6.34 25.83
CA ASP A 42 7.74 7.70 25.81
C ASP A 42 8.01 8.37 24.45
N PRO A 43 7.04 9.06 23.82
CA PRO A 43 7.24 9.77 22.57
C PRO A 43 8.31 10.85 22.72
N VAL A 44 9.33 10.82 21.86
CA VAL A 44 10.35 11.86 21.81
C VAL A 44 9.97 12.88 20.74
N GLU A 45 9.74 14.14 21.14
CA GLU A 45 9.53 15.23 20.18
C GLU A 45 10.83 15.48 19.41
N ASP A 46 10.82 15.06 18.14
CA ASP A 46 11.86 15.38 17.17
C ASP A 46 11.82 16.89 16.85
N THR A 47 12.58 17.66 17.62
CA THR A 47 12.65 19.13 17.54
C THR A 47 13.49 19.63 16.35
N GLU A 48 14.13 18.73 15.60
CA GLU A 48 14.83 19.01 14.35
C GLU A 48 14.27 18.14 13.22
N GLY A 49 13.04 18.47 12.80
CA GLY A 49 12.20 17.70 11.89
C GLY A 49 12.92 16.90 10.81
N LEU A 50 12.52 15.63 10.72
CA LEU A 50 13.16 14.53 9.98
C LEU A 50 14.34 13.94 10.75
N GLY A 51 14.03 13.43 11.93
CA GLY A 51 14.84 12.45 12.65
C GLY A 51 15.43 11.49 11.63
N LYS A 52 16.76 11.35 11.66
CA LYS A 52 17.53 10.58 10.70
C LYS A 52 17.17 9.10 10.85
N PHE A 53 16.04 8.69 10.29
CA PHE A 53 15.70 7.29 10.10
C PHE A 53 16.74 6.73 9.14
N LYS A 54 17.62 5.89 9.66
CA LYS A 54 18.55 5.17 8.81
C LYS A 54 17.76 4.01 8.22
N MET A 55 17.78 3.90 6.89
CA MET A 55 17.10 2.84 6.15
C MET A 55 17.49 1.42 6.64
N GLU A 56 18.66 1.31 7.28
CA GLU A 56 19.23 0.11 7.93
C GLU A 56 18.47 -0.37 9.19
N ASP A 57 17.66 0.49 9.84
CA ASP A 57 16.83 0.09 11.00
C ASP A 57 15.57 -0.68 10.60
N TYR A 58 15.28 -0.75 9.30
CA TYR A 58 14.16 -1.46 8.74
C TYR A 58 14.65 -2.56 7.79
N PRO A 59 14.65 -3.83 8.22
CA PRO A 59 14.98 -4.92 7.32
C PRO A 59 14.10 -4.84 6.07
N ALA A 60 14.73 -4.77 4.89
CA ALA A 60 14.02 -4.62 3.61
C ALA A 60 13.02 -5.77 3.35
N ASP A 61 13.18 -6.87 4.08
CA ASP A 61 12.38 -8.08 4.08
C ASP A 61 11.20 -8.08 5.06
N ASP A 62 11.04 -7.08 5.93
CA ASP A 62 9.83 -6.93 6.74
C ASP A 62 8.69 -6.30 5.94
N LEU A 63 7.86 -7.18 5.37
CA LEU A 63 6.67 -6.83 4.60
C LEU A 63 5.42 -6.69 5.48
N THR A 64 5.53 -6.81 6.81
CA THR A 64 4.36 -6.78 7.70
C THR A 64 3.84 -5.37 7.98
N ASN A 65 4.68 -4.36 7.76
CA ASN A 65 4.36 -2.96 8.03
C ASN A 65 4.74 -2.05 6.86
N LEU A 66 4.25 -2.41 5.67
CA LEU A 66 4.44 -1.58 4.49
C LEU A 66 3.50 -0.35 4.54
N PRO A 67 3.97 0.79 4.02
CA PRO A 67 3.20 2.03 4.04
C PRO A 67 1.91 1.90 3.22
N LEU A 68 0.94 2.74 3.57
CA LEU A 68 -0.19 2.99 2.68
C LEU A 68 0.33 3.64 1.39
N VAL A 69 -0.36 3.41 0.28
CA VAL A 69 0.03 4.02 -1.00
C VAL A 69 -1.18 4.59 -1.73
N ASN A 70 -0.95 5.64 -2.52
CA ASN A 70 -1.87 6.04 -3.58
C ASN A 70 -1.40 5.45 -4.89
N MET A 71 -2.32 4.93 -5.68
CA MET A 71 -2.01 4.33 -6.97
C MET A 71 -3.02 4.71 -8.03
N VAL A 72 -2.62 4.54 -9.28
CA VAL A 72 -3.48 4.70 -10.46
C VAL A 72 -3.53 3.39 -11.23
N HIS A 73 -4.72 3.01 -11.68
CA HIS A 73 -4.92 1.84 -12.54
C HIS A 73 -5.84 2.19 -13.71
N VAL A 74 -5.86 1.32 -14.73
CA VAL A 74 -6.81 1.44 -15.85
C VAL A 74 -8.19 0.98 -15.36
N SER A 75 -9.25 1.71 -15.70
CA SER A 75 -10.61 1.29 -15.33
C SER A 75 -10.99 -0.01 -16.03
N GLY A 76 -11.71 -0.89 -15.34
CA GLY A 76 -12.36 -2.03 -15.99
C GLY A 76 -13.58 -1.62 -16.84
N ASP A 77 -14.13 -0.43 -16.59
CA ASP A 77 -15.25 0.12 -17.35
C ASP A 77 -14.71 0.95 -18.53
N LYS A 78 -15.09 0.56 -19.75
CA LYS A 78 -14.65 1.19 -21.01
C LYS A 78 -15.24 2.58 -21.21
N GLU A 79 -16.39 2.84 -20.60
CA GLU A 79 -17.07 4.12 -20.71
C GLU A 79 -16.57 5.12 -19.65
N ARG A 80 -15.84 4.63 -18.64
CA ARG A 80 -15.34 5.46 -17.55
C ARG A 80 -14.06 6.19 -17.96
N GLN A 81 -14.12 7.52 -17.92
CA GLN A 81 -12.99 8.40 -18.20
C GLN A 81 -12.76 9.39 -17.07
N ASP A 82 -11.51 9.79 -16.88
CA ASP A 82 -11.13 10.93 -16.06
C ASP A 82 -11.51 12.26 -16.75
N SER A 83 -11.29 13.39 -16.08
CA SER A 83 -11.58 14.72 -16.62
C SER A 83 -10.77 15.08 -17.88
N CYS A 84 -9.74 14.30 -18.21
CA CYS A 84 -8.90 14.46 -19.39
C CYS A 84 -9.21 13.43 -20.48
N GLY A 85 -10.27 12.63 -20.35
CA GLY A 85 -10.66 11.59 -21.32
C GLY A 85 -9.84 10.30 -21.24
N ARG A 86 -9.03 10.10 -20.19
CA ARG A 86 -8.24 8.87 -19.99
C ARG A 86 -9.02 7.85 -19.18
N GLN A 87 -8.82 6.57 -19.48
CA GLN A 87 -9.47 5.47 -18.77
C GLN A 87 -8.73 5.10 -17.47
N THR A 88 -8.51 6.07 -16.58
CA THR A 88 -7.73 5.85 -15.34
C THR A 88 -8.54 6.13 -14.09
N GLU A 89 -8.31 5.31 -13.06
CA GLU A 89 -8.87 5.48 -11.72
C GLU A 89 -7.76 5.66 -10.68
N ILE A 90 -7.99 6.55 -9.72
CA ILE A 90 -7.10 6.79 -8.60
C ILE A 90 -7.71 6.15 -7.36
N VAL A 91 -6.92 5.35 -6.66
CA VAL A 91 -7.29 4.80 -5.35
C VAL A 91 -6.25 5.23 -4.33
N THR A 92 -6.74 5.65 -3.16
CA THR A 92 -5.93 6.35 -2.16
C THR A 92 -5.85 5.56 -0.87
N SER A 93 -4.73 5.72 -0.15
CA SER A 93 -4.51 5.14 1.17
C SER A 93 -4.72 3.63 1.22
N VAL A 94 -4.27 2.92 0.17
CA VAL A 94 -4.45 1.47 0.06
C VAL A 94 -3.37 0.77 0.85
N GLN A 95 -3.80 -0.17 1.69
CA GLN A 95 -2.91 -0.96 2.55
C GLN A 95 -2.34 -2.18 1.81
N HIS A 96 -1.10 -2.53 2.16
CA HIS A 96 -0.48 -3.77 1.71
C HIS A 96 -1.16 -4.98 2.38
N LYS A 97 -1.56 -5.98 1.59
CA LYS A 97 -2.11 -7.27 2.04
C LYS A 97 -2.94 -7.19 3.34
N VAL A 98 -4.12 -6.58 3.27
CA VAL A 98 -5.02 -6.44 4.44
C VAL A 98 -5.41 -7.81 4.98
N SER A 99 -5.26 -8.03 6.29
CA SER A 99 -5.62 -9.30 6.96
C SER A 99 -7.13 -9.50 7.18
N SER A 100 -7.95 -8.55 6.74
CA SER A 100 -9.39 -8.57 6.97
C SER A 100 -10.06 -9.69 6.16
N ALA A 101 -11.15 -10.23 6.71
CA ALA A 101 -11.85 -11.40 6.17
C ALA A 101 -12.67 -11.12 4.91
N VAL A 102 -12.73 -9.87 4.44
CA VAL A 102 -13.51 -9.46 3.27
C VAL A 102 -12.53 -8.91 2.24
N HIS A 103 -12.66 -9.29 0.96
CA HIS A 103 -11.87 -8.70 -0.11
C HIS A 103 -12.15 -7.19 -0.18
N GLY A 104 -11.29 -6.42 0.50
CA GLY A 104 -11.27 -4.97 0.44
C GLY A 104 -10.23 -4.49 -0.56
N PHE A 105 -10.08 -3.16 -0.65
CA PHE A 105 -9.00 -2.55 -1.39
C PHE A 105 -7.66 -2.90 -0.76
N TYR A 106 -6.82 -3.66 -1.46
CA TYR A 106 -5.44 -3.92 -1.03
C TYR A 106 -4.49 -3.96 -2.22
N TRP A 107 -3.20 -3.80 -1.94
CA TRP A 107 -2.16 -4.01 -2.93
C TRP A 107 -1.15 -5.06 -2.50
N ARG A 108 -0.47 -5.64 -3.49
CA ARG A 108 0.64 -6.55 -3.31
C ARG A 108 1.67 -6.36 -4.42
N PHE A 109 2.90 -6.76 -4.18
CA PHE A 109 3.87 -6.94 -5.25
C PHE A 109 3.46 -8.09 -6.17
N SER A 110 3.93 -8.07 -7.41
CA SER A 110 3.58 -9.06 -8.42
C SER A 110 3.99 -10.49 -8.04
N TRP A 111 5.10 -10.64 -7.32
CA TRP A 111 5.63 -11.92 -6.82
C TRP A 111 4.98 -12.42 -5.53
N GLU A 112 4.13 -11.63 -4.88
CA GLU A 112 3.42 -12.07 -3.69
C GLU A 112 2.14 -12.82 -4.07
N GLU A 113 1.83 -13.87 -3.32
CA GLU A 113 0.55 -14.55 -3.45
C GLU A 113 -0.61 -13.63 -3.01
N PRO A 114 -1.74 -13.62 -3.75
CA PRO A 114 -2.98 -12.97 -3.30
C PRO A 114 -3.43 -13.47 -1.93
N ASN A 115 -4.22 -12.65 -1.24
CA ASN A 115 -4.87 -13.12 -0.02
C ASN A 115 -5.91 -14.20 -0.39
N PRO A 116 -6.02 -15.29 0.40
CA PRO A 116 -7.02 -16.32 0.13
C PRO A 116 -8.42 -15.73 0.21
N TYR A 117 -9.29 -16.11 -0.73
CA TYR A 117 -10.69 -15.73 -0.69
C TYR A 117 -11.34 -16.24 0.59
N ARG A 118 -12.03 -15.34 1.29
CA ARG A 118 -12.91 -15.66 2.41
C ARG A 118 -14.28 -15.10 2.07
N ALA A 119 -15.28 -15.98 2.02
CA ALA A 119 -16.66 -15.55 1.86
C ALA A 119 -17.05 -14.65 3.06
N PRO A 120 -17.89 -13.63 2.85
CA PRO A 120 -18.51 -12.92 3.96
C PRO A 120 -19.14 -13.93 4.92
N SER A 121 -18.84 -13.84 6.22
CA SER A 121 -19.58 -14.59 7.22
C SER A 121 -20.98 -14.00 7.31
N ASP A 122 -22.03 -14.82 7.19
CA ASP A 122 -23.40 -14.40 7.46
C ASP A 122 -23.46 -13.92 8.93
N VAL A 123 -23.65 -12.61 9.13
CA VAL A 123 -23.88 -11.99 10.44
C VAL A 123 -25.37 -11.77 10.64
#